data_AF-A0A8H3D6Z5-F1
#
_entry.id   AF-A0A8H3D6Z5-F1
#
_cell.length_a   1.000
_cell.length_b   1.000
_cell.length_c   1.000
_cell.angle_alpha   90.00
_cell.angle_beta   90.00
_cell.angle_gamma   90.00
#
_symmetry.space_group_name_H-M   'P 1'
#
loop_
_entity.id
_entity.type
_entity.pdbx_description
1 polymer ?
#
loop_
_entity_poly.entity_id
_entity_poly.type
_entity_poly.pdbx_seq_one_letter_code
_entity_poly.pdbx_strand_id
1 'polypeptide(L)'
;MEAVTFAIYSDMGTICPAGSEGTVNCPAQRTATFSANEPVFHLHHGNVDRLWWLWQEKSSINKNAFHGGSVQNTSSLNIFPNGQAPWLNKTTPLPSAGLWPTYTIEQTMDTRSWPWCYIYE
;
A
#
# COMPACT_ATOMS: atom_id res chain seq x y z
N MET A 1 -4.22 9.04 1.14
CA MET A 1 -4.56 7.94 0.23
C MET A 1 -6.07 7.64 0.16
N GLU A 2 -6.93 8.33 0.91
CA GLU A 2 -8.38 8.02 0.94
C GLU A 2 -9.22 8.78 -0.13
N ALA A 3 -8.81 9.97 -0.56
CA ALA A 3 -9.66 10.82 -1.41
C ALA A 3 -9.85 10.30 -2.85
N VAL A 4 -8.82 9.67 -3.46
CA VAL A 4 -8.90 9.18 -4.85
C VAL A 4 -9.68 7.86 -4.91
N THR A 5 -9.49 7.00 -3.91
CA THR A 5 -10.28 5.77 -3.76
C THR A 5 -11.76 6.08 -3.58
N PHE A 6 -12.12 7.14 -2.86
CA PHE A 6 -13.52 7.52 -2.70
C PHE A 6 -14.18 8.03 -3.99
N ALA A 7 -13.42 8.73 -4.86
CA ALA A 7 -13.97 9.39 -6.05
C ALA A 7 -14.22 8.45 -7.24
N ILE A 8 -13.44 7.37 -7.38
CA ILE A 8 -13.53 6.45 -8.54
C ILE A 8 -14.26 5.16 -8.17
N TYR A 9 -14.17 4.72 -6.92
CA TYR A 9 -14.78 3.50 -6.42
C TYR A 9 -16.12 3.80 -5.74
N SER A 10 -16.95 4.67 -6.35
CA SER A 10 -18.31 4.99 -5.88
C SER A 10 -19.28 3.83 -6.15
N ASP A 11 -18.92 2.65 -5.67
CA ASP A 11 -19.77 1.56 -5.20
C ASP A 11 -18.91 0.72 -4.24
N MET A 12 -18.97 1.09 -2.96
CA MET A 12 -18.31 0.37 -1.87
C MET A 12 -19.02 -0.96 -1.60
N GLY A 13 -18.69 -2.01 -2.35
CA GLY A 13 -19.01 -3.41 -2.01
C GLY A 13 -18.33 -3.92 -0.71
N THR A 14 -18.01 -3.03 0.21
CA THR A 14 -17.27 -3.24 1.46
C THR A 14 -18.06 -2.82 2.70
N ILE A 15 -19.16 -2.08 2.52
CA ILE A 15 -20.12 -1.83 3.60
C ILE A 15 -21.30 -2.77 3.40
N CYS A 16 -21.55 -3.63 4.40
CA CYS A 16 -22.79 -4.39 4.45
C CYS A 16 -23.96 -3.40 4.39
N PRO A 17 -25.01 -3.65 3.58
CA PRO A 17 -26.27 -2.92 3.69
C PRO A 17 -26.68 -2.77 5.16
N ALA A 18 -27.26 -1.62 5.52
CA ALA A 18 -27.57 -1.31 6.92
C ALA A 18 -28.37 -2.45 7.56
N GLY A 19 -27.82 -3.03 8.64
CA GLY A 19 -28.42 -4.15 9.36
C GLY A 19 -28.15 -5.55 8.80
N SER A 20 -27.31 -5.71 7.77
CA SER A 20 -26.98 -7.04 7.21
C SER A 20 -25.62 -7.59 7.66
N GLU A 21 -24.86 -6.85 8.47
CA GLU A 21 -23.61 -7.34 9.06
C GLU A 21 -23.87 -8.54 10.00
N GLY A 22 -23.08 -9.60 9.87
CA GLY A 22 -23.21 -10.84 10.64
C GLY A 22 -24.25 -11.82 10.08
N THR A 23 -24.83 -11.54 8.91
CA THR A 23 -25.76 -12.46 8.22
C THR A 23 -25.02 -13.41 7.29
N VAL A 24 -25.68 -14.50 6.85
CA VAL A 24 -25.12 -15.42 5.83
C VAL A 24 -24.73 -14.68 4.53
N ASN A 25 -25.39 -13.55 4.24
CA ASN A 25 -25.17 -12.76 3.04
C ASN A 25 -24.07 -11.69 3.22
N CYS A 26 -23.78 -11.25 4.45
CA CYS A 26 -22.69 -10.33 4.77
C CYS A 26 -22.08 -10.66 6.15
N PRO A 27 -21.26 -11.72 6.26
CA PRO A 27 -20.84 -12.28 7.55
C PRO A 27 -19.91 -11.36 8.36
N ALA A 28 -19.25 -10.39 7.72
CA ALA A 28 -18.49 -9.34 8.39
C ALA A 28 -18.33 -8.14 7.46
N GLN A 29 -18.34 -6.93 8.02
CA GLN A 29 -17.97 -5.73 7.29
C GLN A 29 -16.48 -5.79 6.95
N ARG A 30 -16.13 -5.83 5.65
CA ARG A 30 -14.75 -6.03 5.19
C ARG A 30 -14.19 -4.73 4.63
N THR A 31 -12.89 -4.51 4.80
CA THR A 31 -12.15 -3.48 4.08
C THR A 31 -11.99 -3.85 2.61
N ALA A 32 -11.78 -2.87 1.73
CA ALA A 32 -11.66 -3.08 0.29
C ALA A 32 -10.48 -4.02 -0.07
N THR A 33 -10.79 -5.28 -0.39
CA THR A 33 -9.81 -6.27 -0.87
C THR A 33 -9.78 -6.41 -2.39
N PHE A 34 -10.60 -5.63 -3.11
CA PHE A 34 -10.81 -5.80 -4.55
C PHE A 34 -10.44 -4.55 -5.36
N SER A 35 -9.83 -3.53 -4.76
CA SER A 35 -9.45 -2.31 -5.48
C SER A 35 -8.57 -2.60 -6.70
N ALA A 36 -7.65 -3.56 -6.58
CA ALA A 36 -6.79 -4.01 -7.67
C ALA A 36 -7.51 -4.65 -8.86
N ASN A 37 -8.80 -5.03 -8.73
CA ASN A 37 -9.59 -5.57 -9.84
C ASN A 37 -10.04 -4.48 -10.82
N GLU A 38 -10.00 -3.21 -10.42
CA GLU A 38 -10.35 -2.08 -11.27
C GLU A 38 -9.08 -1.61 -12.02
N PRO A 39 -9.07 -1.51 -13.37
CA PRO A 39 -7.86 -1.18 -14.12
C PRO A 39 -7.17 0.14 -13.73
N VAL A 40 -7.94 1.17 -13.36
CA VAL A 40 -7.47 2.49 -12.89
C VAL A 40 -6.65 2.38 -11.60
N PHE A 41 -6.79 1.31 -10.82
CA PHE A 41 -5.97 1.06 -9.63
C PHE A 41 -4.48 1.17 -9.96
N HIS A 42 -4.06 0.60 -11.08
CA HIS A 42 -2.66 0.57 -11.50
C HIS A 42 -2.18 1.96 -11.94
N LEU A 43 -3.03 2.74 -12.61
CA LEU A 43 -2.74 4.13 -12.96
C LEU A 43 -2.64 5.02 -11.71
N HIS A 44 -3.56 4.81 -10.76
CA HIS A 44 -3.55 5.48 -9.47
C HIS A 44 -2.24 5.21 -8.71
N HIS A 45 -1.88 3.93 -8.56
CA HIS A 45 -0.65 3.54 -7.87
C HIS A 45 0.61 3.95 -8.63
N GLY A 46 0.58 4.01 -9.97
CA GLY A 46 1.65 4.58 -10.77
C GLY A 46 1.93 6.05 -10.44
N ASN A 47 0.87 6.85 -10.20
CA ASN A 47 1.06 8.25 -9.78
C ASN A 47 1.43 8.39 -8.29
N VAL A 48 0.97 7.47 -7.42
CA VAL A 48 1.42 7.43 -6.01
C VAL A 48 2.92 7.13 -5.94
N ASP A 49 3.40 6.17 -6.73
CA ASP A 49 4.83 5.85 -6.82
C ASP A 49 5.63 7.03 -7.40
N ARG A 50 5.12 7.71 -8.44
CA ARG A 50 5.72 8.96 -8.95
C ARG A 50 5.87 10.04 -7.87
N LEU A 51 4.85 10.23 -7.03
CA LEU A 51 4.92 11.22 -5.94
C LEU A 51 5.97 10.81 -4.89
N TRP A 52 6.09 9.52 -4.60
CA TRP A 52 7.12 9.00 -3.70
C TRP A 52 8.51 9.18 -4.30
N TRP A 53 8.70 8.85 -5.58
CA TRP A 53 9.93 9.09 -6.33
C TRP A 53 10.32 10.57 -6.30
N LEU A 54 9.39 11.48 -6.61
CA LEU A 54 9.64 12.93 -6.53
C LEU A 54 10.07 13.37 -5.13
N TRP A 55 9.49 12.81 -4.07
CA TRP A 55 9.88 13.10 -2.69
C TRP A 55 11.27 12.56 -2.37
N GLN A 56 11.62 11.36 -2.85
CA GLN A 56 12.95 10.78 -2.71
C GLN A 56 14.02 11.62 -3.41
N GLU A 57 13.75 12.16 -4.60
CA GLU A 57 14.72 12.96 -5.35
C GLU A 57 14.99 14.35 -4.71
N LYS A 58 14.18 14.79 -3.74
CA LYS A 58 14.45 16.06 -3.02
C LYS A 58 15.66 16.01 -2.10
N SER A 59 16.08 14.82 -1.63
CA SER A 59 17.21 14.67 -0.71
C SER A 59 17.71 13.23 -0.63
N SER A 60 19.02 13.04 -0.51
CA SER A 60 19.63 11.73 -0.27
C SER A 60 19.13 11.07 1.03
N ILE A 61 18.73 11.85 2.03
CA ILE A 61 18.12 11.34 3.27
C ILE A 61 16.77 10.68 2.98
N ASN A 62 15.99 11.24 2.04
CA ASN A 62 14.67 10.71 1.69
C ASN A 62 14.78 9.41 0.89
N LYS A 63 15.76 9.32 -0.03
CA LYS A 63 15.95 8.20 -0.95
C LYS A 63 15.88 6.84 -0.25
N ASN A 64 16.47 6.73 0.94
CA ASN A 64 16.55 5.49 1.70
C ASN A 64 15.84 5.56 3.06
N ALA A 65 14.93 6.51 3.25
CA ALA A 65 14.18 6.62 4.50
C ALA A 65 13.14 5.49 4.59
N PHE A 66 13.18 4.74 5.69
CA PHE A 66 12.22 3.67 5.97
C PHE A 66 12.00 3.55 7.48
N HIS A 67 10.74 3.47 7.88
CA HIS A 67 10.33 3.16 9.25
C HIS A 67 8.91 2.59 9.19
N GLY A 68 8.64 1.50 9.91
CA GLY A 68 7.32 0.90 9.95
C GLY A 68 7.31 -0.48 10.57
N GLY A 69 6.14 -0.88 11.06
CA GLY A 69 5.89 -2.21 11.60
C GLY A 69 5.09 -3.06 10.62
N SER A 70 5.16 -4.39 10.76
CA SER A 70 4.53 -5.35 9.85
C SER A 70 3.02 -5.50 10.06
N VAL A 71 2.47 -4.91 11.12
CA VAL A 71 1.05 -5.07 11.47
C VAL A 71 0.34 -3.74 11.32
N GLN A 72 -0.73 -3.74 10.52
CA GLN A 72 -1.63 -2.59 10.42
C GLN A 72 -2.56 -2.56 11.65
N ASN A 73 -2.57 -1.44 12.38
CA ASN A 73 -3.51 -1.21 13.48
C ASN A 73 -4.34 0.03 13.20
N THR A 74 -5.53 -0.17 12.64
CA THR A 74 -6.46 0.92 12.28
C THR A 74 -7.14 1.55 13.50
N SER A 75 -7.16 0.87 14.65
CA SER A 75 -7.76 1.38 15.88
C SER A 75 -6.86 2.38 16.62
N SER A 76 -5.56 2.39 16.34
CA SER A 76 -4.56 3.22 17.02
C SER A 76 -3.63 3.96 16.03
N LEU A 77 -4.19 4.50 14.94
CA LEU A 77 -3.42 5.18 13.88
C LEU A 77 -2.64 6.40 14.39
N ASN A 78 -3.10 7.06 15.45
CA ASN A 78 -2.39 8.17 16.08
C ASN A 78 -1.09 7.74 16.78
N ILE A 79 -0.99 6.47 17.19
CA ILE A 79 0.19 5.90 17.86
C ILE A 79 1.07 5.17 16.86
N PHE A 80 0.47 4.45 15.92
CA PHE A 80 1.17 3.61 14.94
C PHE A 80 0.78 3.98 13.49
N PRO A 81 1.10 5.21 13.03
CA PRO A 81 0.66 5.71 11.72
C PRO A 81 1.24 4.93 10.54
N ASN A 82 2.35 4.22 10.76
CA ASN A 82 3.12 3.47 9.78
C ASN A 82 3.28 1.98 10.17
N GLY A 83 2.33 1.47 10.97
CA GLY A 83 2.30 0.08 11.43
C GLY A 83 2.89 -0.12 12.82
N GLN A 84 2.39 -1.16 13.50
CA GLN A 84 2.85 -1.60 14.81
C GLN A 84 3.80 -2.79 14.69
N ALA A 85 4.54 -3.07 15.75
CA ALA A 85 5.50 -4.17 15.81
C ALA A 85 4.87 -5.53 15.39
N PRO A 86 5.65 -6.47 14.82
CA PRO A 86 7.11 -6.45 14.64
C PRO A 86 7.66 -5.32 13.76
N TRP A 87 8.72 -4.65 14.22
CA TRP A 87 9.37 -3.58 13.46
C TRP A 87 10.16 -4.16 12.29
N LEU A 88 9.96 -3.59 11.11
CA LEU A 88 10.65 -4.02 9.89
C LEU A 88 11.98 -3.29 9.72
N ASN A 89 12.86 -3.89 8.94
CA ASN A 89 14.13 -3.31 8.54
C ASN A 89 14.32 -3.44 7.03
N LYS A 90 15.33 -2.76 6.49
CA LYS A 90 15.64 -2.74 5.05
C LYS A 90 15.95 -4.11 4.44
N THR A 91 16.43 -5.06 5.27
CA THR A 91 16.71 -6.44 4.85
C THR A 91 15.47 -7.34 4.89
N THR A 92 14.33 -6.84 5.37
CA THR A 92 13.08 -7.61 5.41
C THR A 92 12.65 -7.96 3.98
N PRO A 93 12.32 -9.23 3.69
CA PRO A 93 11.80 -9.63 2.39
C PRO A 93 10.38 -9.10 2.18
N LEU A 94 10.11 -8.58 0.99
CA LEU A 94 8.77 -8.19 0.58
C LEU A 94 7.95 -9.45 0.22
N PRO A 95 6.67 -9.52 0.65
CA PRO A 95 5.81 -10.64 0.31
C PRO A 95 5.44 -10.60 -1.18
N SER A 96 5.93 -11.57 -1.95
CA SER A 96 5.65 -11.66 -3.39
C SER A 96 4.46 -12.54 -3.76
N ALA A 97 4.00 -13.37 -2.83
CA ALA A 97 2.97 -14.41 -3.07
C ALA A 97 3.26 -15.29 -4.30
N GLY A 98 4.54 -15.44 -4.68
CA GLY A 98 4.96 -16.22 -5.86
C GLY A 98 4.81 -15.51 -7.21
N LEU A 99 4.39 -14.24 -7.23
CA LEU A 99 4.21 -13.48 -8.48
C LEU A 99 5.55 -13.01 -9.09
N TRP A 100 6.56 -12.81 -8.24
CA TRP A 100 7.90 -12.33 -8.61
C TRP A 100 8.96 -12.86 -7.63
N PRO A 101 10.25 -12.84 -8.00
CA PRO A 101 11.34 -13.25 -7.11
C PRO A 101 11.34 -12.42 -5.82
N THR A 102 11.65 -13.02 -4.67
CA THR A 102 11.69 -12.28 -3.41
C THR A 102 12.79 -11.22 -3.41
N TYR A 103 12.42 -9.97 -3.16
CA TYR A 103 13.33 -8.84 -2.98
C TYR A 103 13.22 -8.29 -1.56
N THR A 104 14.28 -7.67 -1.06
CA THR A 104 14.23 -6.92 0.21
C THR A 104 13.65 -5.53 -0.01
N ILE A 105 13.19 -4.89 1.07
CA ILE A 105 12.73 -3.49 1.04
C ILE A 105 13.80 -2.59 0.42
N GLU A 106 15.07 -2.74 0.82
CA GLU A 106 16.18 -1.94 0.29
C GLU A 106 16.32 -2.00 -1.23
N GLN A 107 16.21 -3.20 -1.80
CA GLN A 107 16.35 -3.41 -3.24
C GLN A 107 15.26 -2.68 -4.03
N THR A 108 14.13 -2.37 -3.40
CA THR A 108 12.99 -1.71 -4.06
C THR A 108 12.96 -0.20 -3.91
N MET A 109 13.90 0.42 -3.18
CA MET A 109 13.86 1.85 -2.86
C MET A 109 14.29 2.77 -4.01
N ASP A 110 14.89 2.23 -5.08
CA ASP A 110 15.34 3.02 -6.22
C ASP A 110 14.89 2.45 -7.56
N THR A 111 14.04 3.20 -8.24
CA THR A 111 13.50 2.92 -9.59
C THR A 111 14.57 2.71 -10.68
N ARG A 112 15.80 3.21 -10.44
CA ARG A 112 16.93 3.15 -11.38
C ARG A 112 17.93 2.03 -11.05
N SER A 113 17.71 1.32 -9.95
CA SER A 113 18.57 0.23 -9.48
C SER A 113 17.86 -1.11 -9.59
N TRP A 114 18.61 -2.18 -9.84
CA TRP A 114 18.06 -3.54 -9.89
C TRP A 114 17.23 -3.85 -8.63
N PRO A 115 15.99 -4.39 -8.76
CA PRO A 115 15.41 -5.04 -9.95
C PRO A 115 14.68 -4.09 -10.92
N TRP A 116 14.67 -2.79 -10.66
CA TRP A 116 13.96 -1.80 -11.46
C TRP A 116 14.88 -1.11 -12.48
N CYS A 117 14.28 -0.54 -13.52
CA CYS A 117 14.98 0.28 -14.52
C CYS A 117 14.01 1.24 -15.21
N TYR A 118 13.34 2.09 -14.44
CA TYR A 118 12.39 3.07 -14.96
C TYR A 118 12.55 4.46 -14.31
N ILE A 119 11.98 5.46 -14.96
CA ILE A 119 11.84 6.84 -14.46
C ILE A 119 10.43 7.35 -14.75
N TYR A 120 10.04 8.41 -14.07
CA TYR A 120 8.82 9.16 -14.36
C TYR A 120 9.12 10.44 -15.15
N GLU A 121 8.27 10.74 -16.13
CA GLU A 121 8.24 12.01 -16.84
C GLU A 121 7.42 13.09 -16.10
#